data_AF-A0A960X1J4-F1
#
_entry.id   AF-A0A960X1J4-F1
#
_cell.length_a   1.000
_cell.length_b   1.000
_cell.length_c   1.000
_cell.angle_alpha   90.00
_cell.angle_beta   90.00
_cell.angle_gamma   90.00
#
_symmetry.space_group_name_H-M   'P 1'
#
loop_
_entity.id
_entity.type
_entity.pdbx_description
1 polymer ?
#
loop_
_entity_poly.entity_id
_entity_poly.type
_entity_poly.pdbx_seq_one_letter_code
_entity_poly.pdbx_strand_id
1 'polypeptide(L)'
;LGMPLLIVLAIILLVRVLTLGAPDPARPNDTVVAGLGYLWNPTKINVAPTDPMSDVKPYEVVGAGGLAEAKETVAASDGKLELQEIGVITQLRNPKLWLSAASQIFFSLSVGFGVIIVYSSYMRKDDDVVLSGLTASSANEFCEVGLGGLISVPAAVAFLGVASVAGQGTFGLGFNVLPLVFAKMPAGAFFGGAFFFMLFLAAVTSSISMLQPGIAFLEEAMSIGRKMSVTVLGLLTCIGSGFVMYFSKDLKALDTIDFWVGTFLIFVLATIQIIIFGWVWGIDKGFSELNQGAAIRVPQFFRFIMKWVCPAFLLTVFAMWFLNSIFGFDLITFKWGAVAGYVTDLRSNLAAQLSVAFILIVATFFFLITARSHAYQRAEKGLPKHD
;
A
#
# COMPACT_ATOMS: atom_id res chain seq x y z
N LEU A 1 21.35 -12.18 -4.98
CA LEU A 1 22.01 -11.35 -6.01
C LEU A 1 21.10 -10.22 -6.54
N GLY A 2 19.80 -10.45 -6.76
CA GLY A 2 18.88 -9.42 -7.28
C GLY A 2 18.75 -8.15 -6.41
N MET A 3 18.47 -8.29 -5.10
CA MET A 3 18.28 -7.12 -4.21
C MET A 3 19.49 -6.19 -4.12
N PRO A 4 20.73 -6.67 -3.89
CA PRO A 4 21.90 -5.79 -3.88
C PRO A 4 22.09 -5.02 -5.19
N LEU A 5 21.81 -5.66 -6.33
CA LEU A 5 21.96 -5.02 -7.63
C LEU A 5 20.86 -3.98 -7.89
N LEU A 6 19.63 -4.23 -7.44
CA LEU A 6 18.55 -3.24 -7.43
C LEU A 6 18.90 -2.01 -6.59
N ILE A 7 19.48 -2.21 -5.41
CA ILE A 7 19.91 -1.10 -4.54
C ILE A 7 21.00 -0.28 -5.24
N VAL A 8 21.98 -0.92 -5.88
CA VAL A 8 23.03 -0.22 -6.65
C VAL A 8 22.41 0.60 -7.79
N LEU A 9 21.48 0.02 -8.56
CA LEU A 9 20.77 0.74 -9.62
C LEU A 9 19.94 1.91 -9.06
N ALA A 10 19.26 1.71 -7.93
CA ALA A 10 18.50 2.76 -7.26
C ALA A 10 19.40 3.91 -6.77
N ILE A 11 20.60 3.62 -6.26
CA ILE A 11 21.56 4.65 -5.86
C ILE A 11 22.05 5.44 -7.08
N ILE A 12 22.41 4.76 -8.18
CA ILE A 12 22.82 5.41 -9.43
C ILE A 12 21.70 6.32 -9.94
N LEU A 13 20.47 5.82 -9.93
CA LEU A 13 19.28 6.55 -10.34
C LEU A 13 19.01 7.75 -9.42
N LEU A 14 19.13 7.58 -8.11
CA LEU A 14 18.97 8.66 -7.12
C LEU A 14 20.00 9.77 -7.37
N VAL A 15 21.28 9.43 -7.50
CA VAL A 15 22.32 10.41 -7.84
C VAL A 15 21.99 11.11 -9.15
N ARG A 16 21.48 10.39 -10.15
CA ARG A 16 21.06 11.02 -11.39
C ARG A 16 19.92 12.00 -11.16
N VAL A 17 18.84 11.58 -10.49
CA VAL A 17 17.68 12.44 -10.23
C VAL A 17 18.11 13.68 -9.47
N LEU A 18 18.92 13.54 -8.42
CA LEU A 18 19.41 14.66 -7.61
C LEU A 18 20.33 15.63 -8.37
N THR A 19 20.96 15.18 -9.46
CA THR A 19 21.83 16.01 -10.31
C THR A 19 21.13 16.55 -11.56
N LEU A 20 19.83 16.26 -11.75
CA LEU A 20 19.06 16.91 -12.80
C LEU A 20 18.78 18.37 -12.43
N GLY A 21 19.11 19.28 -13.36
CA GLY A 21 18.61 20.66 -13.32
C GLY A 21 17.13 20.73 -13.72
N ALA A 22 16.66 21.93 -14.08
CA ALA A 22 15.34 22.10 -14.70
C ALA A 22 15.30 21.34 -16.05
N PRO A 23 14.47 20.28 -16.20
CA PRO A 23 14.44 19.49 -17.42
C PRO A 23 13.79 20.24 -18.59
N ASP A 24 12.86 21.15 -18.29
CA ASP A 24 12.12 21.98 -19.24
C ASP A 24 12.49 23.47 -19.05
N PRO A 25 13.14 24.10 -20.05
CA PRO A 25 13.44 25.54 -20.01
C PRO A 25 12.21 26.45 -19.94
N ALA A 26 11.03 25.96 -20.36
CA ALA A 26 9.79 26.72 -20.31
C ALA A 26 9.17 26.76 -18.89
N ARG A 27 9.56 25.83 -18.01
CA ARG A 27 9.08 25.74 -16.62
C ARG A 27 10.26 25.76 -15.65
N PRO A 28 10.96 26.89 -15.50
CA PRO A 28 12.21 26.98 -14.71
C PRO A 28 12.01 26.73 -13.21
N ASN A 29 10.77 26.83 -12.72
CA ASN A 29 10.41 26.58 -11.32
C ASN A 29 10.27 25.07 -11.01
N ASP A 30 10.05 24.24 -12.03
CA ASP A 30 9.88 22.79 -11.89
C ASP A 30 11.26 22.12 -11.85
N THR A 31 11.84 22.15 -10.66
CA THR A 31 13.18 21.63 -10.40
C THR A 31 13.15 20.48 -9.40
N VAL A 32 14.23 19.69 -9.39
CA VAL A 32 14.44 18.66 -8.37
C VAL A 32 14.47 19.26 -6.97
N VAL A 33 15.01 20.46 -6.82
CA VAL A 33 15.03 21.19 -5.54
C VAL A 33 13.61 21.56 -5.10
N ALA A 34 12.76 22.02 -6.03
CA ALA A 34 11.34 22.21 -5.75
C ALA A 34 10.70 20.88 -5.34
N GLY A 35 11.00 19.78 -6.02
CA GLY A 35 10.53 18.45 -5.65
C GLY A 35 10.97 17.96 -4.27
N LEU A 36 12.20 18.25 -3.87
CA LEU A 36 12.67 18.00 -2.50
C LEU A 36 11.96 18.91 -1.49
N GLY A 37 11.71 20.17 -1.84
CA GLY A 37 10.88 21.09 -1.06
C GLY A 37 9.46 20.56 -0.88
N TYR A 38 8.85 19.98 -1.92
CA TYR A 38 7.54 19.33 -1.83
C TYR A 38 7.57 18.18 -0.83
N LEU A 39 8.64 17.37 -0.83
CA LEU A 39 8.74 16.22 0.07
C LEU A 39 8.96 16.66 1.53
N TRP A 40 9.86 17.60 1.77
CA TRP A 40 10.39 17.90 3.11
C TRP A 40 9.79 19.12 3.79
N ASN A 41 9.07 19.99 3.07
CA ASN A 41 8.45 21.16 3.70
C ASN A 41 7.21 20.71 4.51
N PRO A 42 7.21 20.87 5.85
CA PRO A 42 6.12 20.42 6.71
C PRO A 42 4.83 21.22 6.51
N THR A 43 4.95 22.50 6.17
CA THR A 43 3.81 23.36 5.88
C THR A 43 3.57 23.34 4.37
N LYS A 44 2.35 22.93 3.97
CA LYS A 44 1.92 23.01 2.58
C LYS A 44 1.21 24.33 2.34
N ILE A 45 1.50 24.97 1.21
CA ILE A 45 0.84 26.20 0.78
C ILE A 45 -0.06 25.81 -0.38
N ASN A 46 -1.36 26.00 -0.21
CA ASN A 46 -2.34 25.63 -1.23
C ASN A 46 -3.04 26.88 -1.74
N VAL A 47 -3.28 26.94 -3.04
CA VAL A 47 -4.25 27.88 -3.60
C VAL A 47 -5.61 27.19 -3.54
N ALA A 48 -6.51 27.71 -2.72
CA ALA A 48 -7.84 27.16 -2.51
C ALA A 48 -8.91 28.19 -2.86
N PRO A 49 -10.10 27.78 -3.31
CA PRO A 49 -11.20 28.72 -3.50
C PRO A 49 -11.65 29.30 -2.16
N THR A 50 -11.99 30.59 -2.17
CA THR A 50 -12.55 31.29 -1.01
C THR A 50 -13.96 30.78 -0.68
N ASP A 51 -14.69 30.28 -1.69
CA ASP A 51 -16.00 29.63 -1.54
C ASP A 51 -15.85 28.11 -1.48
N PRO A 52 -16.26 27.45 -0.37
CA PRO A 52 -16.25 25.99 -0.23
C PRO A 52 -17.12 25.23 -1.24
N MET A 53 -18.07 25.89 -1.92
CA MET A 53 -18.93 25.29 -2.96
C MET A 53 -18.36 25.42 -4.37
N SER A 54 -17.18 26.01 -4.55
CA SER A 54 -16.53 26.12 -5.85
C SER A 54 -16.07 24.75 -6.37
N ASP A 55 -16.26 24.50 -7.66
CA ASP A 55 -15.74 23.30 -8.35
C ASP A 55 -14.22 23.31 -8.52
N VAL A 56 -13.56 24.43 -8.20
CA VAL A 56 -12.11 24.57 -8.30
C VAL A 56 -11.44 23.78 -7.18
N LYS A 57 -10.71 22.73 -7.56
CA LYS A 57 -9.95 21.93 -6.58
C LYS A 57 -8.72 22.71 -6.10
N PRO A 58 -8.44 22.69 -4.79
CA PRO A 58 -7.21 23.29 -4.28
C PRO A 58 -6.00 22.56 -4.85
N TYR A 59 -4.94 23.30 -5.18
CA TYR A 59 -3.67 22.75 -5.63
C TYR A 59 -2.52 23.26 -4.77
N GLU A 60 -1.52 22.40 -4.56
CA GLU A 60 -0.35 22.72 -3.74
C GLU A 60 0.68 23.50 -4.56
N VAL A 61 1.37 24.42 -3.89
CA VAL A 61 2.39 25.30 -4.46
C VAL A 61 3.72 25.04 -3.77
N VAL A 62 4.79 24.99 -4.56
CA VAL A 62 6.12 24.61 -4.07
C VAL A 62 7.20 25.52 -4.62
N GLY A 63 8.16 25.85 -3.75
CA GLY A 63 9.31 26.68 -4.09
C GLY A 63 8.97 28.18 -4.18
N ALA A 64 10.02 29.01 -4.13
CA ALA A 64 9.86 30.46 -4.12
C ALA A 64 9.24 30.99 -5.43
N GLY A 65 9.58 30.39 -6.57
CA GLY A 65 9.04 30.75 -7.88
C GLY A 65 7.57 30.40 -8.04
N GLY A 66 7.16 29.18 -7.64
CA GLY A 66 5.76 28.78 -7.64
C GLY A 66 4.91 29.62 -6.69
N LEU A 67 5.46 30.01 -5.54
CA LEU A 67 4.79 30.91 -4.60
C LEU A 67 4.57 32.33 -5.18
N ALA A 68 5.52 32.83 -5.96
CA ALA A 68 5.37 34.12 -6.64
C ALA A 68 4.24 34.05 -7.69
N GLU A 69 4.23 33.01 -8.53
CA GLU A 69 3.18 32.77 -9.53
C GLU A 69 1.79 32.58 -8.89
N ALA A 70 1.73 31.85 -7.78
CA ALA A 70 0.49 31.65 -7.03
C ALA A 70 -0.04 32.96 -6.41
N LYS A 71 0.85 33.82 -5.91
CA LYS A 71 0.47 35.16 -5.42
C LYS A 71 -0.08 36.04 -6.54
N GLU A 72 0.52 35.99 -7.73
CA GLU A 72 0.00 36.70 -8.91
C GLU A 72 -1.37 36.16 -9.33
N THR A 73 -1.55 34.84 -9.34
CA THR A 73 -2.82 34.18 -9.69
C THR A 73 -3.92 34.53 -8.69
N VAL A 74 -3.61 34.51 -7.39
CA VAL A 74 -4.54 34.90 -6.33
C VAL A 74 -4.90 36.39 -6.43
N ALA A 75 -3.93 37.26 -6.69
CA ALA A 75 -4.19 38.69 -6.91
C ALA A 75 -5.05 38.95 -8.16
N ALA A 76 -4.88 38.15 -9.22
CA ALA A 76 -5.67 38.23 -10.45
C ALA A 76 -7.08 37.60 -10.31
N SER A 77 -7.35 36.84 -9.25
CA SER A 77 -8.59 36.08 -9.07
C SER A 77 -9.77 36.90 -8.52
N ASP A 78 -9.57 38.21 -8.28
CA ASP A 78 -10.59 39.13 -7.74
C ASP A 78 -11.26 38.59 -6.46
N GLY A 79 -10.45 38.00 -5.57
CA GLY A 79 -10.88 37.44 -4.28
C GLY A 79 -11.51 36.05 -4.32
N LYS A 80 -11.52 35.36 -5.49
CA LYS A 80 -12.07 34.00 -5.63
C LYS A 80 -11.15 32.89 -5.12
N LEU A 81 -9.84 33.17 -5.06
CA LEU A 81 -8.83 32.23 -4.58
C LEU A 81 -8.08 32.85 -3.40
N GLU A 82 -7.61 32.01 -2.47
CA GLU A 82 -6.81 32.39 -1.32
C GLU A 82 -5.65 31.42 -1.13
N LEU A 83 -4.52 31.93 -0.61
CA LEU A 83 -3.39 31.11 -0.18
C LEU A 83 -3.66 30.60 1.24
N GLN A 84 -3.82 29.29 1.37
CA GLN A 84 -4.02 28.62 2.65
C GLN A 84 -2.74 27.88 3.04
N GLU A 85 -2.22 28.21 4.22
CA GLU A 85 -1.14 27.43 4.84
C GLU A 85 -1.72 26.29 5.68
N ILE A 86 -1.46 25.06 5.24
CA ILE A 86 -1.88 23.86 5.95
C ILE A 86 -0.70 23.35 6.76
N GLY A 87 -0.72 23.67 8.05
CA GLY A 87 0.26 23.16 9.01
C GLY A 87 0.15 21.65 9.24
N VAL A 88 1.22 21.06 9.79
CA VAL A 88 1.34 19.62 10.06
C VAL A 88 0.19 19.08 10.90
N ILE A 89 -0.19 19.79 11.96
CA ILE A 89 -1.26 19.34 12.87
C ILE A 89 -2.59 19.23 12.10
N THR A 90 -2.90 20.19 11.23
CA THR A 90 -4.12 20.15 10.40
C THR A 90 -4.10 18.97 9.45
N GLN A 91 -2.95 18.67 8.83
CA GLN A 91 -2.78 17.49 7.97
C GLN A 91 -2.94 16.19 8.76
N LEU A 92 -2.33 16.08 9.95
CA LEU A 92 -2.44 14.89 10.81
C LEU A 92 -3.84 14.70 11.40
N ARG A 93 -4.68 15.74 11.43
CA ARG A 93 -6.10 15.61 11.80
C ARG A 93 -6.95 15.00 10.68
N ASN A 94 -6.39 14.74 9.48
CA ASN A 94 -7.09 14.12 8.37
C ASN A 94 -7.07 12.57 8.46
N PRO A 95 -8.21 11.88 8.69
CA PRO A 95 -8.28 10.41 8.82
C PRO A 95 -7.99 9.71 7.52
N LYS A 96 -8.31 10.33 6.39
CA LYS A 96 -8.03 9.78 5.07
C LYS A 96 -6.53 9.61 4.89
N LEU A 97 -5.72 10.53 5.40
CA LEU A 97 -4.26 10.43 5.39
C LEU A 97 -3.78 9.21 6.20
N TRP A 98 -4.30 9.00 7.41
CA TRP A 98 -3.95 7.84 8.24
C TRP A 98 -4.41 6.51 7.65
N LEU A 99 -5.60 6.46 7.07
CA LEU A 99 -6.09 5.27 6.39
C LEU A 99 -5.21 4.94 5.18
N SER A 100 -4.92 5.91 4.32
CA SER A 100 -4.05 5.71 3.15
C SER A 100 -2.66 5.24 3.56
N ALA A 101 -2.08 5.82 4.63
CA ALA A 101 -0.78 5.39 5.16
C ALA A 101 -0.83 3.97 5.74
N ALA A 102 -1.85 3.64 6.54
CA ALA A 102 -2.01 2.30 7.09
C ALA A 102 -2.17 1.25 5.99
N SER A 103 -3.03 1.50 5.00
CA SER A 103 -3.20 0.61 3.85
C SER A 103 -1.88 0.42 3.09
N GLN A 104 -1.14 1.48 2.80
CA GLN A 104 0.15 1.37 2.10
C GLN A 104 1.14 0.48 2.86
N ILE A 105 1.28 0.64 4.19
CA ILE A 105 2.18 -0.19 4.99
C ILE A 105 1.73 -1.66 5.04
N PHE A 106 0.43 -1.94 5.13
CA PHE A 106 -0.08 -3.32 5.10
C PHE A 106 0.28 -4.04 3.81
N PHE A 107 0.10 -3.38 2.67
CA PHE A 107 0.48 -3.92 1.37
C PHE A 107 1.99 -4.06 1.23
N SER A 108 2.74 -3.02 1.59
CA SER A 108 4.19 -2.98 1.49
C SER A 108 4.86 -4.13 2.26
N LEU A 109 4.48 -4.34 3.52
CA LEU A 109 5.04 -5.39 4.36
C LEU A 109 4.33 -6.75 4.21
N SER A 110 3.29 -6.83 3.38
CA SER A 110 2.45 -8.04 3.21
C SER A 110 1.90 -8.57 4.55
N VAL A 111 1.60 -7.66 5.49
CA VAL A 111 1.03 -8.01 6.81
C VAL A 111 -0.47 -8.22 6.67
N GLY A 112 -1.01 -9.26 7.32
CA GLY A 112 -2.42 -9.65 7.23
C GLY A 112 -2.70 -10.73 6.18
N PHE A 113 -1.86 -10.88 5.16
CA PHE A 113 -2.03 -11.88 4.08
C PHE A 113 -1.74 -13.33 4.50
N GLY A 114 -1.17 -13.55 5.69
CA GLY A 114 -0.73 -14.88 6.15
C GLY A 114 0.60 -15.36 5.55
N VAL A 115 1.20 -14.59 4.63
CA VAL A 115 2.51 -14.90 4.01
C VAL A 115 3.60 -15.07 5.06
N ILE A 116 3.71 -14.11 5.99
CA ILE A 116 4.71 -14.16 7.07
C ILE A 116 4.47 -15.35 8.00
N ILE A 117 3.21 -15.69 8.29
CA ILE A 117 2.87 -16.85 9.13
C ILE A 117 3.36 -18.13 8.46
N VAL A 118 3.11 -18.28 7.16
CA VAL A 118 3.54 -19.45 6.40
C VAL A 118 5.06 -19.54 6.34
N TYR A 119 5.76 -18.42 6.10
CA TYR A 119 7.23 -18.44 6.13
C TYR A 119 7.79 -18.76 7.51
N SER A 120 7.19 -18.22 8.56
CA SER A 120 7.59 -18.50 9.94
C SER A 120 7.41 -19.97 10.32
N SER A 121 6.50 -20.71 9.67
CA SER A 121 6.30 -22.14 9.92
C SER A 121 7.49 -23.01 9.47
N TYR A 122 8.37 -22.49 8.61
CA TYR A 122 9.62 -23.15 8.21
C TYR A 122 10.82 -22.78 9.09
N MET A 123 10.66 -21.87 10.06
CA MET A 123 11.73 -21.46 10.97
C MET A 123 11.90 -22.47 12.12
N ARG A 124 13.09 -22.51 12.69
CA ARG A 124 13.38 -23.29 13.90
C ARG A 124 12.96 -22.50 15.13
N LYS A 125 12.75 -23.20 16.25
CA LYS A 125 12.31 -22.59 17.52
C LYS A 125 13.28 -21.56 18.09
N ASP A 126 14.56 -21.66 17.78
CA ASP A 126 15.61 -20.77 18.30
C ASP A 126 16.11 -19.77 17.23
N ASP A 127 15.44 -19.68 16.08
CA ASP A 127 15.78 -18.67 15.07
C ASP A 127 15.30 -17.29 15.53
N ASP A 128 16.14 -16.27 15.34
CA ASP A 128 15.81 -14.90 15.75
C ASP A 128 14.76 -14.25 14.83
N VAL A 129 13.50 -14.29 15.25
CA VAL A 129 12.38 -13.66 14.55
C VAL A 129 12.37 -12.13 14.69
N VAL A 130 12.95 -11.59 15.77
CA VAL A 130 12.90 -10.16 16.08
C VAL A 130 13.85 -9.39 15.19
N LEU A 131 15.13 -9.78 15.17
CA LEU A 131 16.12 -9.14 14.32
C LEU A 131 15.79 -9.36 12.85
N SER A 132 15.36 -10.56 12.47
CA SER A 132 14.97 -10.85 11.09
C SER A 132 13.77 -10.00 10.65
N GLY A 133 12.73 -9.91 11.48
CA GLY A 133 11.56 -9.07 11.19
C GLY A 133 11.90 -7.58 11.13
N LEU A 134 12.69 -7.07 12.08
CA LEU A 134 13.11 -5.67 12.12
C LEU A 134 14.00 -5.31 10.91
N THR A 135 14.97 -6.15 10.56
CA THR A 135 15.86 -5.89 9.43
C THR A 135 15.12 -5.97 8.09
N ALA A 136 14.23 -6.97 7.93
CA ALA A 136 13.41 -7.10 6.72
C ALA A 136 12.48 -5.89 6.53
N SER A 137 11.73 -5.51 7.56
CA SER A 137 10.84 -4.35 7.52
C SER A 137 11.62 -3.04 7.31
N SER A 138 12.71 -2.82 8.05
CA SER A 138 13.52 -1.60 7.91
C SER A 138 14.16 -1.48 6.54
N ALA A 139 14.67 -2.59 5.98
CA ALA A 139 15.25 -2.60 4.64
C ALA A 139 14.19 -2.32 3.57
N ASN A 140 12.98 -2.87 3.74
CA ASN A 140 11.85 -2.62 2.86
C ASN A 140 11.47 -1.13 2.85
N GLU A 141 11.22 -0.54 4.03
CA GLU A 141 10.84 0.88 4.15
C GLU A 141 11.96 1.82 3.68
N PHE A 142 13.22 1.49 3.97
CA PHE A 142 14.35 2.27 3.47
C PHE A 142 14.40 2.28 1.93
N CYS A 143 14.15 1.15 1.27
CA CYS A 143 14.17 1.07 -0.18
C CYS A 143 12.92 1.69 -0.81
N GLU A 144 11.73 1.39 -0.31
CA GLU A 144 10.47 1.86 -0.88
C GLU A 144 10.23 3.35 -0.59
N VAL A 145 10.22 3.72 0.69
CA VAL A 145 9.88 5.08 1.13
C VAL A 145 11.10 5.99 1.03
N GLY A 146 12.26 5.51 1.47
CA GLY A 146 13.50 6.27 1.42
C GLY A 146 13.98 6.49 -0.01
N LEU A 147 14.50 5.44 -0.66
CA LEU A 147 15.07 5.56 -2.01
C LEU A 147 13.98 5.81 -3.06
N GLY A 148 12.89 5.04 -3.06
CA GLY A 148 11.80 5.18 -4.03
C GLY A 148 11.11 6.54 -3.96
N GLY A 149 10.83 7.05 -2.75
CA GLY A 149 10.30 8.39 -2.55
C GLY A 149 11.22 9.50 -3.05
N LEU A 150 12.51 9.44 -2.70
CA LEU A 150 13.52 10.42 -3.13
C LEU A 150 13.83 10.38 -4.63
N ILE A 151 13.56 9.27 -5.30
CA ILE A 151 13.68 9.15 -6.76
C ILE A 151 12.41 9.68 -7.43
N SER A 152 11.25 9.11 -7.09
CA SER A 152 10.01 9.34 -7.83
C SER A 152 9.44 10.74 -7.63
N VAL A 153 9.38 11.24 -6.39
CA VAL A 153 8.73 12.53 -6.09
C VAL A 153 9.51 13.72 -6.68
N PRO A 154 10.83 13.85 -6.46
CA PRO A 154 11.57 14.98 -7.03
C PRO A 154 11.62 14.94 -8.55
N ALA A 155 11.75 13.77 -9.15
CA ALA A 155 11.68 13.63 -10.60
C ALA A 155 10.29 13.99 -11.12
N ALA A 156 9.22 13.61 -10.43
CA ALA A 156 7.85 13.92 -10.86
C ALA A 156 7.60 15.43 -10.85
N VAL A 157 8.00 16.13 -9.78
CA VAL A 157 7.90 17.59 -9.75
C VAL A 157 8.73 18.23 -10.86
N ALA A 158 9.95 17.73 -11.12
CA ALA A 158 10.81 18.30 -12.14
C ALA A 158 10.31 18.11 -13.58
N PHE A 159 9.67 16.97 -13.89
CA PHE A 159 9.25 16.65 -15.27
C PHE A 159 7.77 16.93 -15.54
N LEU A 160 6.91 16.83 -14.54
CA LEU A 160 5.46 16.90 -14.68
C LEU A 160 4.84 18.07 -13.90
N GLY A 161 5.57 18.62 -12.93
CA GLY A 161 5.12 19.70 -12.05
C GLY A 161 4.48 19.19 -10.75
N VAL A 162 4.18 20.11 -9.83
CA VAL A 162 3.63 19.76 -8.50
C VAL A 162 2.25 19.11 -8.60
N ALA A 163 1.39 19.62 -9.50
CA ALA A 163 0.01 19.16 -9.64
C ALA A 163 -0.11 17.67 -10.00
N SER A 164 0.87 17.09 -10.71
CA SER A 164 0.86 15.67 -11.05
C SER A 164 1.22 14.76 -9.88
N VAL A 165 1.91 15.29 -8.86
CA VAL A 165 2.32 14.53 -7.68
C VAL A 165 1.17 14.43 -6.68
N ALA A 166 0.30 15.43 -6.65
CA ALA A 166 -0.86 15.48 -5.77
C ALA A 166 -1.84 14.33 -6.07
N GLY A 167 -1.96 13.39 -5.13
CA GLY A 167 -2.96 12.32 -5.17
C GLY A 167 -2.57 11.06 -5.96
N GLN A 168 -1.35 10.95 -6.49
CA GLN A 168 -0.85 9.71 -7.08
C GLN A 168 0.05 8.93 -6.11
N GLY A 169 0.00 7.59 -6.16
CA GLY A 169 0.92 6.74 -5.40
C GLY A 169 2.35 6.84 -5.96
N THR A 170 3.35 6.82 -5.06
CA THR A 170 4.78 6.92 -5.39
C THR A 170 5.23 5.91 -6.45
N PHE A 171 4.63 4.72 -6.44
CA PHE A 171 4.90 3.66 -7.42
C PHE A 171 4.38 4.02 -8.82
N GLY A 172 3.12 4.42 -8.94
CA GLY A 172 2.53 4.83 -10.22
C GLY A 172 3.20 6.07 -10.81
N LEU A 173 3.59 7.02 -9.95
CA LEU A 173 4.41 8.18 -10.34
C LEU A 173 5.74 7.75 -10.96
N GLY A 174 6.40 6.75 -10.36
CA GLY A 174 7.64 6.18 -10.88
C GLY A 174 7.50 5.68 -12.33
N PHE A 175 6.43 4.98 -12.68
CA PHE A 175 6.24 4.47 -14.05
C PHE A 175 6.07 5.57 -15.10
N ASN A 176 5.49 6.71 -14.74
CA ASN A 176 5.33 7.84 -15.65
C ASN A 176 6.64 8.63 -15.83
N VAL A 177 7.41 8.76 -14.76
CA VAL A 177 8.53 9.72 -14.70
C VAL A 177 9.88 9.07 -14.96
N LEU A 178 10.10 7.85 -14.50
CA LEU A 178 11.39 7.16 -14.66
C LEU A 178 11.82 7.02 -16.13
N PRO A 179 10.92 6.74 -17.10
CA PRO A 179 11.31 6.77 -18.52
C PRO A 179 11.88 8.13 -18.96
N LEU A 180 11.36 9.24 -18.45
CA LEU A 180 11.84 10.59 -18.74
C LEU A 180 13.23 10.83 -18.13
N VAL A 181 13.46 10.32 -16.92
CA VAL A 181 14.78 10.36 -16.26
C VAL A 181 15.80 9.58 -17.09
N PHE A 182 15.47 8.35 -17.51
CA PHE A 182 16.36 7.52 -18.33
C PHE A 182 16.66 8.17 -19.68
N ALA A 183 15.71 8.85 -20.31
CA ALA A 183 15.94 9.57 -21.57
C ALA A 183 17.00 10.68 -21.43
N LYS A 184 17.19 11.23 -20.22
CA LYS A 184 18.23 12.23 -19.93
C LYS A 184 19.55 11.60 -19.45
N MET A 185 19.66 10.27 -19.35
CA MET A 185 20.88 9.58 -18.91
C MET A 185 21.76 9.14 -20.08
N PRO A 186 23.10 9.19 -19.94
CA PRO A 186 23.98 8.45 -20.84
C PRO A 186 23.69 6.95 -20.70
N ALA A 187 23.56 6.24 -21.83
CA ALA A 187 23.11 4.84 -21.88
C ALA A 187 21.74 4.59 -21.21
N GLY A 188 20.83 5.58 -21.27
CA GLY A 188 19.49 5.50 -20.67
C GLY A 188 18.68 4.25 -21.00
N ALA A 189 18.76 3.76 -22.25
CA ALA A 189 18.08 2.53 -22.66
C ALA A 189 18.58 1.29 -21.90
N PHE A 190 19.89 1.20 -21.64
CA PHE A 190 20.47 0.11 -20.86
C PHE A 190 20.01 0.16 -19.40
N PHE A 191 20.14 1.32 -18.76
CA PHE A 191 19.73 1.49 -17.36
C PHE A 191 18.23 1.32 -17.16
N GLY A 192 17.40 1.87 -18.07
CA GLY A 192 15.96 1.69 -18.05
C GLY A 192 15.56 0.23 -18.26
N GLY A 193 16.16 -0.44 -19.25
CA GLY A 193 15.93 -1.86 -19.49
C GLY A 193 16.31 -2.73 -18.29
N ALA A 194 17.49 -2.50 -17.71
CA ALA A 194 17.95 -3.21 -16.52
C ALA A 194 17.04 -2.96 -15.31
N PHE A 195 16.64 -1.71 -15.07
CA PHE A 195 15.78 -1.34 -13.96
C PHE A 195 14.41 -2.01 -14.06
N PHE A 196 13.71 -1.85 -15.19
CA PHE A 196 12.38 -2.45 -15.36
C PHE A 196 12.44 -3.98 -15.42
N PHE A 197 13.50 -4.56 -15.96
CA PHE A 197 13.70 -6.01 -15.92
C PHE A 197 13.88 -6.52 -14.49
N MET A 198 14.65 -5.81 -13.65
CA MET A 198 14.78 -6.17 -12.24
C MET A 198 13.49 -5.95 -11.45
N LEU A 199 12.76 -4.87 -11.73
CA LEU A 199 11.45 -4.62 -11.14
C LEU A 199 10.47 -5.76 -11.50
N PHE A 200 10.52 -6.24 -12.75
CA PHE A 200 9.76 -7.41 -13.17
C PHE A 200 10.15 -8.67 -12.39
N LEU A 201 11.45 -8.97 -12.24
CA LEU A 201 11.91 -10.12 -11.44
C LEU A 201 11.47 -10.00 -9.97
N ALA A 202 11.55 -8.79 -9.39
CA ALA A 202 11.09 -8.53 -8.03
C ALA A 202 9.58 -8.79 -7.89
N ALA A 203 8.78 -8.30 -8.84
CA ALA A 203 7.34 -8.54 -8.88
C ALA A 203 7.00 -10.04 -8.98
N VAL A 204 7.74 -10.81 -9.80
CA VAL A 204 7.56 -12.27 -9.90
C VAL A 204 7.85 -12.95 -8.56
N THR A 205 8.93 -12.58 -7.87
CA THR A 205 9.26 -13.17 -6.56
C THR A 205 8.23 -12.84 -5.48
N SER A 206 7.68 -11.62 -5.49
CA SER A 206 6.60 -11.23 -4.57
C SER A 206 5.33 -12.02 -4.85
N SER A 207 4.92 -12.13 -6.13
CA SER A 207 3.74 -12.91 -6.53
C SER A 207 3.83 -14.37 -6.13
N ILE A 208 5.00 -15.02 -6.27
CA ILE A 208 5.20 -16.40 -5.81
C ILE A 208 5.00 -16.52 -4.30
N SER A 209 5.50 -15.54 -3.54
CA SER A 209 5.38 -15.50 -2.08
C SER A 209 3.93 -15.33 -1.63
N MET A 210 3.16 -14.48 -2.32
CA MET A 210 1.73 -14.25 -2.05
C MET A 210 0.86 -15.47 -2.34
N LEU A 211 1.26 -16.36 -3.25
CA LEU A 211 0.54 -17.61 -3.53
C LEU A 211 0.78 -18.67 -2.45
N GLN A 212 1.84 -18.54 -1.65
CA GLN A 212 2.27 -19.59 -0.74
C GLN A 212 1.26 -19.92 0.36
N PRO A 213 0.53 -18.95 0.98
CA PRO A 213 -0.57 -19.26 1.89
C PRO A 213 -1.71 -20.04 1.23
N GLY A 214 -2.05 -19.73 -0.02
CA GLY A 214 -3.06 -20.48 -0.77
C GLY A 214 -2.62 -21.93 -1.03
N ILE A 215 -1.35 -22.13 -1.39
CA ILE A 215 -0.79 -23.47 -1.63
C ILE A 215 -0.79 -24.29 -0.33
N ALA A 216 -0.30 -23.70 0.76
CA ALA A 216 -0.24 -24.36 2.07
C ALA A 216 -1.65 -24.71 2.56
N PHE A 217 -2.60 -23.79 2.42
CA PHE A 217 -4.00 -24.06 2.73
C PHE A 217 -4.56 -25.24 1.93
N LEU A 218 -4.38 -25.28 0.61
CA LEU A 218 -4.93 -26.36 -0.22
C LEU A 218 -4.27 -27.71 0.07
N GLU A 219 -2.95 -27.72 0.30
CA GLU A 219 -2.20 -28.92 0.68
C GLU A 219 -2.71 -29.51 2.00
N GLU A 220 -2.99 -28.66 2.99
CA GLU A 220 -3.49 -29.09 4.30
C GLU A 220 -4.99 -29.40 4.30
N ALA A 221 -5.81 -28.56 3.65
CA ALA A 221 -7.26 -28.67 3.68
C ALA A 221 -7.76 -29.87 2.88
N MET A 222 -7.17 -30.11 1.71
CA MET A 222 -7.60 -31.17 0.79
C MET A 222 -6.70 -32.41 0.86
N SER A 223 -5.61 -32.38 1.63
CA SER A 223 -4.59 -33.44 1.68
C SER A 223 -4.06 -33.82 0.29
N ILE A 224 -4.05 -32.87 -0.64
CA ILE A 224 -3.52 -33.06 -2.00
C ILE A 224 -2.04 -32.69 -1.99
N GLY A 225 -1.19 -33.49 -2.64
CA GLY A 225 0.25 -33.20 -2.70
C GLY A 225 0.53 -31.84 -3.38
N ARG A 226 1.63 -31.18 -2.98
CA ARG A 226 2.02 -29.84 -3.43
C ARG A 226 1.86 -29.56 -4.93
N LYS A 227 2.18 -30.52 -5.81
CA LYS A 227 2.02 -30.37 -7.27
C LYS A 227 0.56 -30.11 -7.67
N MET A 228 -0.39 -30.79 -7.05
CA MET A 228 -1.82 -30.58 -7.30
C MET A 228 -2.29 -29.25 -6.71
N SER A 229 -1.87 -28.89 -5.49
CA SER A 229 -2.19 -27.59 -4.89
C SER A 229 -1.75 -26.42 -5.76
N VAL A 230 -0.52 -26.48 -6.29
CA VAL A 230 0.03 -25.46 -7.21
C VAL A 230 -0.78 -25.39 -8.50
N THR A 231 -1.15 -26.53 -9.09
CA THR A 231 -1.96 -26.56 -10.33
C THR A 231 -3.36 -25.98 -10.11
N VAL A 232 -4.04 -26.37 -9.02
CA VAL A 232 -5.39 -25.86 -8.71
C VAL A 232 -5.35 -24.36 -8.45
N LEU A 233 -4.42 -23.89 -7.61
CA LEU A 233 -4.29 -22.47 -7.34
C LEU A 233 -3.89 -21.69 -8.59
N GLY A 234 -2.96 -22.22 -9.40
CA GLY A 234 -2.54 -21.62 -10.66
C GLY A 234 -3.70 -21.49 -11.66
N LEU A 235 -4.58 -22.49 -11.76
CA LEU A 235 -5.79 -22.41 -12.58
C LEU A 235 -6.76 -21.35 -12.06
N LEU A 236 -6.99 -21.28 -10.75
CA LEU A 236 -7.83 -20.24 -10.13
C LEU A 236 -7.26 -18.83 -10.39
N THR A 237 -5.96 -18.65 -10.22
CA THR A 237 -5.27 -17.38 -10.49
C THR A 237 -5.34 -17.02 -11.98
N CYS A 238 -5.21 -18.00 -12.88
CA CYS A 238 -5.32 -17.78 -14.33
C CYS A 238 -6.74 -17.33 -14.72
N ILE A 239 -7.77 -17.98 -14.17
CA ILE A 239 -9.18 -17.58 -14.38
C ILE A 239 -9.43 -16.16 -13.84
N GLY A 240 -8.98 -15.87 -12.62
CA GLY A 240 -9.13 -14.55 -12.01
C GLY A 240 -8.40 -13.46 -12.80
N SER A 241 -7.17 -13.73 -13.24
CA SER A 241 -6.38 -12.79 -14.05
C SER A 241 -7.01 -12.58 -15.43
N GLY A 242 -7.51 -13.66 -16.06
CA GLY A 242 -8.24 -13.58 -17.33
C GLY A 242 -9.52 -12.75 -17.22
N PHE A 243 -10.26 -12.88 -16.12
CA PHE A 243 -11.42 -12.05 -15.83
C PHE A 243 -11.06 -10.56 -15.73
N VAL A 244 -10.00 -10.22 -14.99
CA VAL A 244 -9.52 -8.84 -14.86
C VAL A 244 -9.06 -8.27 -16.21
N MET A 245 -8.33 -9.05 -17.01
CA MET A 245 -7.90 -8.62 -18.35
C MET A 245 -9.08 -8.41 -19.30
N TYR A 246 -10.10 -9.26 -19.25
CA TYR A 246 -11.29 -9.13 -20.10
C TYR A 246 -12.09 -7.86 -19.74
N PHE A 247 -12.22 -7.54 -18.46
CA PHE A 247 -12.89 -6.33 -17.97
C PHE A 247 -11.92 -5.15 -17.75
N SER A 248 -10.80 -5.11 -18.47
CA SER A 248 -9.74 -4.10 -18.29
C SER A 248 -10.11 -2.68 -18.74
N LYS A 249 -11.27 -2.47 -19.37
CA LYS A 249 -11.71 -1.14 -19.79
C LYS A 249 -11.82 -0.24 -18.55
N ASP A 250 -11.03 0.85 -18.55
CA ASP A 250 -10.89 1.81 -17.47
C ASP A 250 -10.38 1.25 -16.13
N LEU A 251 -9.71 0.09 -16.13
CA LEU A 251 -9.17 -0.61 -14.94
C LEU A 251 -10.21 -0.92 -13.83
N LYS A 252 -11.51 -0.80 -14.14
CA LYS A 252 -12.56 -0.80 -13.12
C LYS A 252 -12.67 -2.12 -12.36
N ALA A 253 -12.50 -3.25 -13.05
CA ALA A 253 -12.51 -4.57 -12.41
C ALA A 253 -11.30 -4.77 -11.49
N LEU A 254 -10.11 -4.32 -11.92
CA LEU A 254 -8.90 -4.34 -11.10
C LEU A 254 -9.10 -3.51 -9.83
N ASP A 255 -9.52 -2.26 -9.97
CA ASP A 255 -9.73 -1.35 -8.84
C ASP A 255 -10.78 -1.89 -7.85
N THR A 256 -11.84 -2.52 -8.37
CA THR A 256 -12.89 -3.10 -7.52
C THR A 256 -12.35 -4.29 -6.72
N ILE A 257 -11.61 -5.20 -7.35
CA ILE A 257 -11.01 -6.35 -6.66
C ILE A 257 -9.95 -5.89 -5.66
N ASP A 258 -9.08 -4.97 -6.05
CA ASP A 258 -8.03 -4.43 -5.19
C ASP A 258 -8.62 -3.72 -3.96
N PHE A 259 -9.69 -2.97 -4.15
CA PHE A 259 -10.42 -2.34 -3.05
C PHE A 259 -11.02 -3.37 -2.08
N TRP A 260 -11.81 -4.33 -2.58
CA TRP A 260 -12.52 -5.28 -1.72
C TRP A 260 -11.60 -6.29 -1.06
N VAL A 261 -10.66 -6.84 -1.82
CA VAL A 261 -9.74 -7.86 -1.33
C VAL A 261 -8.53 -7.21 -0.68
N GLY A 262 -7.77 -6.45 -1.47
CA GLY A 262 -6.48 -5.90 -1.06
C GLY A 262 -6.59 -4.84 0.04
N THR A 263 -7.64 -4.02 0.03
CA THR A 263 -7.82 -2.98 1.06
C THR A 263 -8.75 -3.45 2.18
N PHE A 264 -10.01 -3.78 1.86
CA PHE A 264 -11.03 -4.01 2.89
C PHE A 264 -10.84 -5.32 3.66
N LEU A 265 -10.80 -6.47 2.97
CA LEU A 265 -10.73 -7.78 3.65
C LEU A 265 -9.41 -7.96 4.42
N ILE A 266 -8.30 -7.46 3.88
CA ILE A 266 -7.00 -7.55 4.56
C ILE A 266 -6.98 -6.74 5.84
N PHE A 267 -7.56 -5.53 5.82
CA PHE A 267 -7.65 -4.72 7.03
C PHE A 267 -8.48 -5.43 8.12
N VAL A 268 -9.63 -5.99 7.75
CA VAL A 268 -10.49 -6.77 8.67
C VAL A 268 -9.71 -7.97 9.22
N LEU A 269 -9.04 -8.71 8.36
CA LEU A 269 -8.28 -9.89 8.74
C LEU A 269 -7.10 -9.55 9.66
N ALA A 270 -6.34 -8.50 9.36
CA ALA A 270 -5.26 -8.01 10.22
C ALA A 270 -5.78 -7.57 11.59
N THR A 271 -6.95 -6.91 11.64
CA THR A 271 -7.62 -6.52 12.89
C THR A 271 -8.00 -7.74 13.73
N ILE A 272 -8.56 -8.78 13.10
CA ILE A 272 -8.88 -10.05 13.79
C ILE A 272 -7.61 -10.72 14.30
N GLN A 273 -6.54 -10.79 13.48
CA GLN A 273 -5.27 -11.42 13.86
C GLN A 273 -4.64 -10.76 15.08
N ILE A 274 -4.59 -9.41 15.13
CA ILE A 274 -4.02 -8.72 16.30
C ILE A 274 -4.86 -8.92 17.56
N ILE A 275 -6.19 -9.02 17.43
CA ILE A 275 -7.08 -9.33 18.56
C ILE A 275 -6.85 -10.75 19.08
N ILE A 276 -6.74 -11.72 18.18
CA ILE A 276 -6.42 -13.11 18.55
C ILE A 276 -5.07 -13.16 19.26
N PHE A 277 -4.04 -12.51 18.72
CA PHE A 277 -2.71 -12.49 19.32
C PHE A 277 -2.70 -11.81 20.70
N GLY A 278 -3.33 -10.64 20.83
CA GLY A 278 -3.32 -9.84 22.06
C GLY A 278 -4.11 -10.44 23.22
N TRP A 279 -5.28 -11.04 22.94
CA TRP A 279 -6.21 -11.49 23.97
C TRP A 279 -6.47 -13.00 24.00
N VAL A 280 -6.58 -13.67 22.85
CA VAL A 280 -6.94 -15.10 22.80
C VAL A 280 -5.72 -15.98 23.06
N TRP A 281 -4.63 -15.77 22.31
CA TRP A 281 -3.35 -16.44 22.55
C TRP A 281 -2.69 -15.94 23.84
N GLY A 282 -2.83 -14.63 24.07
CA GLY A 282 -2.26 -13.94 25.22
C GLY A 282 -0.88 -13.37 24.92
N ILE A 283 -0.77 -12.05 25.03
CA ILE A 283 0.44 -11.33 24.66
C ILE A 283 1.69 -11.74 25.46
N ASP A 284 1.53 -12.19 26.71
CA ASP A 284 2.67 -12.60 27.53
C ASP A 284 3.33 -13.87 27.01
N LYS A 285 2.54 -14.83 26.50
CA LYS A 285 3.05 -16.03 25.83
C LYS A 285 3.74 -15.66 24.52
N GLY A 286 3.10 -14.81 23.73
CA GLY A 286 3.68 -14.30 22.48
C GLY A 286 5.03 -13.61 22.71
N PHE A 287 5.15 -12.79 23.75
CA PHE A 287 6.41 -12.16 24.11
C PHE A 287 7.45 -13.13 24.68
N SER A 288 7.05 -14.19 25.40
CA SER A 288 8.02 -15.19 25.85
C SER A 288 8.61 -15.96 24.67
N GLU A 289 7.78 -16.35 23.71
CA GLU A 289 8.23 -17.04 22.48
C GLU A 289 9.07 -16.11 21.61
N LEU A 290 8.65 -14.85 21.47
CA LEU A 290 9.38 -13.86 20.69
C LEU A 290 10.77 -13.53 21.26
N ASN A 291 10.99 -13.67 22.57
CA ASN A 291 12.30 -13.48 23.18
C ASN A 291 13.15 -14.77 23.21
N GLN A 292 12.59 -15.93 22.81
CA GLN A 292 13.33 -17.17 22.68
C GLN A 292 14.17 -17.12 21.39
N GLY A 293 15.48 -17.38 21.49
CA GLY A 293 16.39 -17.29 20.34
C GLY A 293 16.72 -15.88 19.86
N ALA A 294 16.08 -14.84 20.41
CA ALA A 294 16.26 -13.45 19.94
C ALA A 294 17.58 -12.84 20.40
N ALA A 295 18.35 -12.30 19.47
CA ALA A 295 19.55 -11.49 19.73
C ALA A 295 19.18 -10.09 20.25
N ILE A 296 18.01 -9.57 19.86
CA ILE A 296 17.46 -8.30 20.36
C ILE A 296 16.17 -8.56 21.12
N ARG A 297 16.10 -8.09 22.37
CA ARG A 297 14.88 -8.17 23.18
C ARG A 297 13.96 -7.00 22.90
N VAL A 298 12.69 -7.28 22.62
CA VAL A 298 11.69 -6.23 22.39
C VAL A 298 11.38 -5.52 23.71
N PRO A 299 11.40 -4.17 23.75
CA PRO A 299 11.04 -3.40 24.93
C PRO A 299 9.63 -3.71 25.44
N GLN A 300 9.45 -3.73 26.76
CA GLN A 300 8.19 -4.14 27.39
C GLN A 300 6.99 -3.23 27.02
N PHE A 301 7.23 -1.96 26.70
CA PHE A 301 6.15 -1.05 26.29
C PHE A 301 5.45 -1.48 24.99
N PHE A 302 6.12 -2.26 24.12
CA PHE A 302 5.48 -2.81 22.92
C PHE A 302 4.36 -3.80 23.27
N ARG A 303 4.37 -4.40 24.46
CA ARG A 303 3.23 -5.21 24.94
C ARG A 303 1.97 -4.35 25.01
N PHE A 304 2.09 -3.16 25.59
CA PHE A 304 0.96 -2.23 25.67
C PHE A 304 0.51 -1.76 24.28
N ILE A 305 1.48 -1.44 23.41
CA ILE A 305 1.18 -1.00 22.03
C ILE A 305 0.41 -2.08 21.27
N MET A 306 0.92 -3.31 21.21
CA MET A 306 0.28 -4.40 20.46
C MET A 306 -1.06 -4.83 21.05
N LYS A 307 -1.22 -4.82 22.38
CA LYS A 307 -2.47 -5.22 23.01
C LYS A 307 -3.55 -4.15 22.97
N TRP A 308 -3.21 -2.86 23.06
CA TRP A 308 -4.21 -1.81 23.21
C TRP A 308 -4.19 -0.79 22.08
N VAL A 309 -3.01 -0.28 21.74
CA VAL A 309 -2.87 0.82 20.76
C VAL A 309 -3.17 0.32 19.34
N CYS A 310 -2.54 -0.78 18.90
CA CYS A 310 -2.74 -1.29 17.54
C CYS A 310 -4.21 -1.67 17.27
N PRO A 311 -4.89 -2.46 18.12
CA PRO A 311 -6.28 -2.82 17.88
C PRO A 311 -7.22 -1.61 17.94
N ALA A 312 -7.01 -0.69 18.90
CA ALA A 312 -7.81 0.53 18.97
C ALA A 312 -7.62 1.41 17.73
N PHE A 313 -6.38 1.57 17.27
CA PHE A 313 -6.07 2.32 16.05
C PHE A 313 -6.74 1.70 14.83
N LEU A 314 -6.60 0.38 14.63
CA LEU A 314 -7.22 -0.32 13.50
C LEU A 314 -8.75 -0.23 13.55
N LEU A 315 -9.37 -0.51 14.70
CA LEU A 315 -10.82 -0.41 14.86
C LEU A 315 -11.33 1.01 14.62
N THR A 316 -10.61 2.03 15.10
CA THR A 316 -11.00 3.43 14.94
C THR A 316 -10.91 3.85 13.47
N VAL A 317 -9.80 3.58 12.81
CA VAL A 317 -9.60 3.89 11.40
C VAL A 317 -10.62 3.15 10.53
N PHE A 318 -10.86 1.87 10.82
CA PHE A 318 -11.88 1.08 10.12
C PHE A 318 -13.28 1.65 10.32
N ALA A 319 -13.67 1.99 11.56
CA ALA A 319 -14.98 2.55 11.86
C ALA A 319 -15.17 3.91 11.17
N MET A 320 -14.18 4.80 11.24
CA MET A 320 -14.20 6.10 10.56
C MET A 320 -14.39 5.92 9.05
N TRP A 321 -13.60 5.04 8.45
CA TRP A 321 -13.67 4.79 7.03
C TRP A 321 -14.99 4.11 6.61
N PHE A 322 -15.46 3.12 7.37
CA PHE A 322 -16.68 2.38 7.07
C PHE A 322 -17.88 3.30 7.10
N LEU A 323 -17.95 4.18 8.11
CA LEU A 323 -19.01 5.18 8.23
C LEU A 323 -18.95 6.21 7.10
N ASN A 324 -17.76 6.68 6.72
CA ASN A 324 -17.59 7.60 5.60
C ASN A 324 -17.91 6.96 4.25
N SER A 325 -17.43 5.75 4.00
CA SER A 325 -17.50 5.12 2.66
C SER A 325 -18.84 4.48 2.38
N ILE A 326 -19.48 3.86 3.38
CA ILE A 326 -20.77 3.17 3.22
C ILE A 326 -21.94 4.12 3.43
N PHE A 327 -21.89 4.95 4.48
CA PHE A 327 -23.00 5.82 4.85
C PHE A 327 -22.82 7.27 4.40
N GLY A 328 -21.66 7.63 3.83
CA GLY A 328 -21.35 9.01 3.49
C GLY A 328 -21.11 9.88 4.73
N PHE A 329 -21.03 9.30 5.93
CA PHE A 329 -20.94 10.08 7.16
C PHE A 329 -19.47 10.34 7.55
N ASP A 330 -19.05 11.60 7.48
CA ASP A 330 -17.74 12.00 7.95
C ASP A 330 -17.78 12.27 9.46
N LEU A 331 -17.10 11.41 10.23
CA LEU A 331 -17.02 11.52 11.71
C LEU A 331 -16.27 12.75 12.20
N ILE A 332 -15.44 13.38 11.36
CA ILE A 332 -14.71 14.56 11.78
C ILE A 332 -15.54 15.81 11.58
N THR A 333 -16.14 15.95 10.41
CA THR A 333 -16.93 17.14 10.09
C THR A 333 -18.37 17.02 10.60
N PHE A 334 -18.78 15.84 11.06
CA PHE A 334 -20.16 15.48 11.43
C PHE A 334 -21.16 15.83 10.32
N LYS A 335 -20.73 15.68 9.05
CA LYS A 335 -21.52 15.99 7.86
C LYS A 335 -21.78 14.74 7.04
N TRP A 336 -22.94 14.73 6.40
CA TRP A 336 -23.30 13.75 5.38
C TRP A 336 -22.73 14.22 4.04
N GLY A 337 -21.74 13.50 3.54
CA GLY A 337 -21.14 13.63 2.22
C GLY A 337 -21.63 12.55 1.25
N ALA A 338 -21.00 12.49 0.08
CA ALA A 338 -21.29 11.48 -0.92
C ALA A 338 -20.79 10.09 -0.46
N VAL A 339 -21.61 9.07 -0.67
CA VAL A 339 -21.23 7.66 -0.50
C VAL A 339 -20.07 7.33 -1.46
N ALA A 340 -19.12 6.51 -1.03
CA ALA A 340 -17.94 6.19 -1.83
C ALA A 340 -18.33 5.62 -3.21
N GLY A 341 -17.60 6.07 -4.24
CA GLY A 341 -17.83 5.69 -5.64
C GLY A 341 -17.96 4.17 -5.83
N TYR A 342 -17.12 3.38 -5.17
CA TYR A 342 -17.13 1.93 -5.25
C TYR A 342 -18.45 1.26 -4.80
N VAL A 343 -19.17 1.86 -3.85
CA VAL A 343 -20.49 1.37 -3.38
C VAL A 343 -21.59 1.79 -4.34
N THR A 344 -21.50 2.99 -4.91
CA THR A 344 -22.43 3.44 -5.96
C THR A 344 -22.22 2.69 -7.28
N ASP A 345 -20.98 2.34 -7.60
CA ASP A 345 -20.59 1.58 -8.78
C ASP A 345 -21.11 0.15 -8.74
N LEU A 346 -21.25 -0.44 -7.55
CA LEU A 346 -21.91 -1.74 -7.37
C LEU A 346 -23.37 -1.74 -7.84
N ARG A 347 -24.03 -0.58 -7.85
CA ARG A 347 -25.42 -0.47 -8.32
C ARG A 347 -25.52 -0.24 -9.82
N SER A 348 -24.53 0.39 -10.43
CA SER A 348 -24.59 0.89 -11.82
C SER A 348 -23.68 0.15 -12.80
N ASN A 349 -22.62 -0.51 -12.33
CA ASN A 349 -21.56 -1.04 -13.18
C ASN A 349 -21.49 -2.58 -13.13
N LEU A 350 -21.72 -3.20 -14.29
CA LEU A 350 -21.68 -4.66 -14.46
C LEU A 350 -20.31 -5.25 -14.11
N ALA A 351 -19.21 -4.58 -14.45
CA ALA A 351 -17.86 -5.06 -14.15
C ALA A 351 -17.61 -5.13 -12.63
N ALA A 352 -18.12 -4.14 -11.88
CA ALA A 352 -18.02 -4.13 -10.42
C ALA A 352 -18.87 -5.25 -9.79
N GLN A 353 -20.10 -5.45 -10.28
CA GLN A 353 -20.98 -6.53 -9.82
C GLN A 353 -20.38 -7.92 -10.07
N LEU A 354 -19.88 -8.16 -11.28
CA LEU A 354 -19.23 -9.43 -11.62
C LEU A 354 -17.94 -9.65 -10.81
N SER A 355 -17.18 -8.59 -10.52
CA SER A 355 -15.99 -8.67 -9.67
C SER A 355 -16.33 -9.12 -8.24
N VAL A 356 -17.37 -8.55 -7.64
CA VAL A 356 -17.82 -8.96 -6.30
C VAL A 356 -18.42 -10.37 -6.32
N ALA A 357 -19.19 -10.72 -7.36
CA ALA A 357 -19.67 -12.09 -7.53
C ALA A 357 -18.51 -13.10 -7.61
N PHE A 358 -17.45 -12.78 -8.36
CA PHE A 358 -16.24 -13.60 -8.43
C PHE A 358 -15.59 -13.77 -7.06
N ILE A 359 -15.42 -12.68 -6.29
CA ILE A 359 -14.88 -12.74 -4.92
C ILE A 359 -15.73 -13.67 -4.04
N LEU A 360 -17.05 -13.53 -4.08
CA LEU A 360 -17.97 -14.36 -3.28
C LEU A 360 -17.93 -15.83 -3.69
N ILE A 361 -17.82 -16.14 -4.98
CA ILE A 361 -17.67 -17.52 -5.48
C ILE A 361 -16.38 -18.12 -4.95
N VAL A 362 -15.26 -17.40 -5.06
CA VAL A 362 -13.96 -17.86 -4.56
C VAL A 362 -14.00 -18.04 -3.03
N ALA A 363 -14.55 -17.08 -2.30
CA ALA A 363 -14.71 -17.18 -0.84
C ALA A 363 -15.57 -18.38 -0.44
N THR A 364 -16.68 -18.62 -1.14
CA THR A 364 -17.56 -19.78 -0.91
C THR A 364 -16.83 -21.08 -1.20
N PHE A 365 -16.07 -21.14 -2.29
CA PHE A 365 -15.25 -22.31 -2.63
C PHE A 365 -14.25 -22.66 -1.51
N PHE A 366 -13.50 -21.68 -1.02
CA PHE A 366 -12.56 -21.87 0.09
C PHE A 366 -13.27 -22.22 1.41
N PHE A 367 -14.42 -21.60 1.69
CA PHE A 367 -15.23 -21.91 2.86
C PHE A 367 -15.74 -23.37 2.83
N LEU A 368 -16.25 -23.83 1.69
CA LEU A 368 -16.72 -25.21 1.52
C LEU A 368 -15.59 -26.23 1.69
N ILE A 369 -14.40 -25.93 1.16
CA ILE A 369 -13.21 -26.77 1.38
C ILE A 369 -12.88 -26.85 2.87
N THR A 370 -12.87 -25.71 3.55
CA THR A 370 -12.56 -25.66 4.99
C THR A 370 -13.58 -26.47 5.79
N ALA A 371 -14.88 -26.30 5.53
CA ALA A 371 -15.96 -27.00 6.22
C ALA A 371 -15.94 -28.53 5.99
N ARG A 372 -15.46 -28.97 4.83
CA ARG A 372 -15.37 -30.40 4.46
C ARG A 372 -14.03 -31.05 4.78
N SER A 373 -13.02 -30.26 5.15
CA SER A 373 -11.69 -30.77 5.42
C SER A 373 -11.65 -31.61 6.71
N HIS A 374 -11.26 -32.88 6.57
CA HIS A 374 -11.05 -33.77 7.71
C HIS A 374 -9.93 -33.28 8.62
N ALA A 375 -8.86 -32.68 8.08
CA ALA A 375 -7.73 -32.17 8.86
C ALA A 375 -8.18 -31.07 9.84
N TYR A 376 -9.00 -30.12 9.39
CA TYR A 376 -9.53 -29.06 10.25
C TYR A 376 -10.56 -29.57 11.24
N GLN A 377 -11.46 -30.48 10.84
CA GLN A 377 -12.40 -31.12 11.77
C GLN A 377 -11.70 -31.93 12.86
N ARG A 378 -10.53 -32.52 12.57
CA ARG A 378 -9.69 -33.20 13.56
C ARG A 378 -9.01 -32.19 14.49
N ALA A 379 -8.48 -31.10 13.94
CA ALA A 379 -7.87 -30.03 14.74
C ALA A 379 -8.85 -29.39 15.73
N GLU A 380 -10.11 -29.15 15.31
CA GLU A 380 -11.17 -28.67 16.20
C GLU A 380 -11.47 -29.64 17.36
N LYS A 381 -11.24 -30.94 17.15
CA LYS A 381 -11.36 -31.99 18.17
C LYS A 381 -10.06 -32.22 18.96
N GLY A 382 -9.02 -31.41 18.74
CA GLY A 382 -7.71 -31.54 19.39
C GLY A 382 -6.87 -32.72 18.90
N LEU A 383 -7.21 -33.33 17.76
CA LEU A 383 -6.50 -34.48 17.20
C LEU A 383 -5.41 -34.03 16.20
N PRO A 384 -4.34 -34.83 15.99
CA PRO A 384 -3.33 -34.56 14.97
C PRO A 384 -3.98 -34.46 13.58
N LYS A 385 -3.52 -33.49 12.77
CA LYS A 385 -4.07 -33.22 11.44
C LYS A 385 -3.67 -34.23 10.34
N HIS A 386 -2.57 -34.96 10.55
CA HIS A 386 -1.96 -35.83 9.54
C HIS A 386 -2.24 -37.32 9.70
N ASP A 387 -2.92 -37.68 10.79
CA ASP A 387 -3.50 -39.02 10.99
C ASP A 387 -4.88 -39.09 10.33
#